data_AF-A0A4Q3S726-F1
#
_entry.id   AF-A0A4Q3S726-F1
#
_cell.length_a   1.000
_cell.length_b   1.000
_cell.length_c   1.000
_cell.angle_alpha   90.00
_cell.angle_beta   90.00
_cell.angle_gamma   90.00
#
_symmetry.space_group_name_H-M   'P 1'
#
loop_
_entity.id
_entity.type
_entity.pdbx_description
1 polymer ?
#
loop_
_entity_poly.entity_id
_entity_poly.type
_entity_poly.pdbx_seq_one_letter_code
_entity_poly.pdbx_strand_id
1 'polypeptide(L)'
;MDWRGWAEIVFTIGLTLALSWPLGAYLKRVWTGEPTWLDPVLKPVQRGTLSLLGVKPGTSQGWLAYAVSVLAFSAVGFAFLYGILRLQGLLPFNPQGFAGLSPHLAFNTAVSFVTNTNWQSYAPEATVSTFSQMAGLTVQNFVSAAAGLSIAAAVARAFAADRAEGLGNFWVDLVRIVLYL
;
A
#
# COMPACT_ATOMS: atom_id res chain seq x y z
N MET A 1 -14.50 25.87 25.30
CA MET A 1 -14.04 24.47 25.20
C MET A 1 -14.50 23.75 26.46
N ASP A 2 -15.25 22.66 26.31
CA ASP A 2 -15.76 21.85 27.43
C ASP A 2 -14.71 20.81 27.87
N TRP A 3 -14.72 20.38 29.13
CA TRP A 3 -13.76 19.42 29.68
C TRP A 3 -13.81 18.06 28.97
N ARG A 4 -14.98 17.69 28.42
CA ARG A 4 -15.18 16.49 27.62
C ARG A 4 -14.35 16.50 26.34
N GLY A 5 -14.28 17.64 25.64
CA GLY A 5 -13.47 17.78 24.43
C GLY A 5 -11.97 17.67 24.74
N TRP A 6 -11.51 18.23 25.85
CA TRP A 6 -10.13 18.02 26.31
C TRP A 6 -9.85 16.56 26.67
N ALA A 7 -10.78 15.89 27.34
CA ALA A 7 -10.65 14.47 27.66
C ALA A 7 -10.57 13.60 26.40
N GLU A 8 -11.39 13.86 25.37
CA GLU A 8 -11.36 13.16 24.08
C GLU A 8 -10.02 13.35 23.36
N ILE A 9 -9.46 14.57 23.35
CA ILE A 9 -8.16 14.85 22.75
C ILE A 9 -7.05 14.08 23.47
N VAL A 10 -7.01 14.18 24.81
CA VAL A 10 -5.99 13.48 25.62
C VAL A 10 -6.10 11.98 25.47
N PHE A 11 -7.32 11.45 25.48
CA PHE A 11 -7.56 10.02 25.27
C PHE A 11 -7.12 9.56 23.89
N THR A 12 -7.48 10.29 22.83
CA THR A 12 -7.14 9.93 21.45
C THR A 12 -5.63 9.96 21.22
N ILE A 13 -4.94 11.03 21.66
CA ILE A 13 -3.49 11.15 21.54
C ILE A 13 -2.79 10.08 22.39
N GLY A 14 -3.24 9.91 23.65
CA GLY A 14 -2.67 8.93 24.57
C GLY A 14 -2.78 7.50 24.03
N LEU A 15 -3.95 7.12 23.50
CA LEU A 15 -4.18 5.82 22.89
C LEU A 15 -3.34 5.65 21.61
N THR A 16 -3.27 6.68 20.76
CA THR A 16 -2.46 6.63 19.53
C THR A 16 -0.98 6.43 19.84
N LEU A 17 -0.44 7.13 20.85
CA LEU A 17 0.95 6.95 21.28
C LEU A 17 1.18 5.57 21.91
N ALA A 18 0.24 5.10 22.73
CA ALA A 18 0.31 3.78 23.36
C ALA A 18 0.30 2.63 22.33
N LEU A 19 -0.44 2.78 21.23
CA LEU A 19 -0.50 1.76 20.17
C LEU A 19 0.62 1.90 19.13
N SER A 20 1.07 3.13 18.83
CA SER A 20 2.12 3.36 17.84
C SER A 20 3.50 2.87 18.30
N TRP A 21 3.81 2.93 19.59
CA TRP A 21 5.08 2.42 20.12
C TRP A 21 5.30 0.91 19.89
N PRO A 22 4.40 0.00 20.30
CA PRO A 22 4.57 -1.42 20.04
C PRO A 22 4.48 -1.75 18.55
N LEU A 23 3.63 -1.04 17.79
CA LEU A 23 3.55 -1.21 16.34
C LEU A 23 4.86 -0.82 15.63
N GLY A 24 5.48 0.29 16.02
CA GLY A 24 6.77 0.72 15.49
C GLY A 24 7.89 -0.27 15.80
N ALA A 25 7.92 -0.82 17.02
CA ALA A 25 8.86 -1.88 17.39
C ALA A 25 8.65 -3.15 16.56
N TYR A 26 7.41 -3.51 16.27
CA TYR A 26 7.06 -4.63 15.38
C TYR A 26 7.49 -4.37 13.93
N LEU A 27 7.19 -3.18 13.38
CA LEU A 27 7.57 -2.83 12.01
C LEU A 27 9.08 -2.80 11.80
N LYS A 28 9.84 -2.36 12.80
CA LYS A 28 11.31 -2.49 12.80
C LYS A 28 11.72 -3.93 12.53
N ARG A 29 11.16 -4.90 13.27
CA ARG A 29 11.46 -6.34 13.09
C ARG A 29 11.09 -6.84 11.70
N VAL A 30 9.93 -6.43 11.19
CA VAL A 30 9.46 -6.80 9.85
C VAL A 30 10.44 -6.31 8.77
N TRP A 31 10.89 -5.05 8.84
CA TRP A 31 11.83 -4.50 7.86
C TRP A 31 13.24 -5.07 7.99
N THR A 32 13.74 -5.33 9.21
CA THR A 32 15.05 -5.97 9.42
C THR A 32 15.03 -7.47 9.10
N GLY A 33 13.85 -8.08 8.97
CA GLY A 33 13.70 -9.51 8.74
C GLY A 33 13.95 -10.36 9.99
N GLU A 34 13.85 -9.75 11.17
CA GLU A 34 13.88 -10.46 12.44
C GLU A 34 12.66 -11.40 12.58
N PRO A 35 12.77 -12.49 13.35
CA PRO A 35 11.66 -13.41 13.56
C PRO A 35 10.42 -12.71 14.12
N THR A 36 9.27 -12.93 13.49
CA THR A 36 7.97 -12.48 13.99
C THR A 36 7.06 -13.66 14.30
N TRP A 37 6.05 -13.44 15.13
CA TRP A 37 5.05 -14.44 15.49
C TRP A 37 4.16 -14.88 14.30
N LEU A 38 4.06 -14.06 13.25
CA LEU A 38 3.31 -14.38 12.03
C LEU A 38 4.15 -15.17 11.00
N ASP A 39 5.46 -15.27 11.22
CA ASP A 39 6.39 -15.92 10.29
C ASP A 39 6.02 -17.35 9.89
N PRO A 40 5.52 -18.23 10.79
CA PRO A 40 5.18 -19.60 10.39
C PRO A 40 4.17 -19.68 9.25
N VAL A 41 3.25 -18.71 9.19
CA VAL A 41 2.19 -18.64 8.17
C VAL A 41 2.60 -17.74 7.01
N LEU A 42 3.20 -16.59 7.29
CA LEU A 42 3.46 -15.57 6.28
C LEU A 42 4.78 -15.76 5.51
N LYS A 43 5.82 -16.35 6.11
CA LYS A 43 7.09 -16.58 5.39
C LYS A 43 6.94 -17.47 4.15
N PRO A 44 6.18 -18.59 4.17
CA PRO A 44 5.93 -19.37 2.97
C PRO A 44 5.27 -18.55 1.86
N VAL A 45 4.25 -17.75 2.21
CA VAL A 45 3.53 -16.88 1.26
C VAL A 45 4.47 -15.80 0.72
N GLN A 46 5.22 -15.12 1.59
CA GLN A 46 6.21 -14.12 1.21
C GLN A 46 7.25 -14.69 0.24
N ARG A 47 7.80 -15.88 0.53
CA ARG A 47 8.77 -16.54 -0.35
C ARG A 47 8.15 -16.93 -1.69
N GLY A 48 6.93 -17.46 -1.69
CA GLY A 48 6.17 -17.76 -2.90
C GLY A 48 5.96 -16.53 -3.77
N THR A 49 5.45 -15.45 -3.18
CA THR A 49 5.21 -14.17 -3.88
C THR A 49 6.51 -13.58 -4.45
N LEU A 50 7.58 -13.52 -3.66
CA LEU A 50 8.86 -12.99 -4.14
C LEU A 50 9.47 -13.88 -5.24
N SER A 51 9.33 -15.19 -5.13
CA SER A 51 9.77 -16.14 -6.16
C SER A 51 9.00 -15.95 -7.47
N LEU A 52 7.68 -15.75 -7.41
CA LEU A 52 6.85 -15.49 -8.58
C LEU A 52 7.20 -14.16 -9.26
N LEU A 53 7.58 -13.16 -8.47
CA LEU A 53 8.07 -11.87 -8.98
C LEU A 53 9.53 -11.92 -9.46
N GLY A 54 10.22 -13.06 -9.32
CA GLY A 54 11.64 -13.20 -9.65
C GLY A 54 12.57 -12.38 -8.76
N VAL A 55 12.09 -11.92 -7.60
CA VAL A 55 12.84 -11.06 -6.67
C VAL A 55 13.67 -11.93 -5.75
N LYS A 56 15.00 -11.76 -5.80
CA LYS A 56 15.93 -12.45 -4.90
C LYS A 56 16.01 -11.72 -3.55
N PRO A 57 15.54 -12.33 -2.44
CA PRO A 57 15.68 -11.75 -1.11
C PRO A 57 17.17 -11.60 -0.77
N GLY A 58 17.61 -10.40 -0.37
CA GLY A 58 19.02 -10.10 -0.07
C GLY A 58 19.74 -9.25 -1.12
N THR A 59 19.10 -8.97 -2.26
CA THR A 59 19.61 -7.98 -3.23
C THR A 59 19.24 -6.58 -2.78
N SER A 60 20.24 -5.74 -2.48
CA SER A 60 20.02 -4.33 -2.13
C SER A 60 20.00 -3.45 -3.38
N GLN A 61 19.08 -2.50 -3.42
CA GLN A 61 18.93 -1.50 -4.48
C GLN A 61 19.59 -0.19 -4.06
N GLY A 62 20.30 0.45 -4.98
CA GLY A 62 20.65 1.87 -4.83
C GLY A 62 19.40 2.75 -4.90
N TRP A 63 19.52 4.01 -4.47
CA TRP A 63 18.39 4.94 -4.40
C TRP A 63 17.63 5.10 -5.73
N LEU A 64 18.36 5.16 -6.85
CA LEU A 64 17.76 5.33 -8.17
C LEU A 64 16.92 4.10 -8.56
N ALA A 65 17.46 2.90 -8.34
CA ALA A 65 16.76 1.65 -8.63
C ALA A 65 15.52 1.49 -7.74
N TYR A 66 15.60 1.91 -6.47
CA TYR A 66 14.47 1.92 -5.56
C TYR A 66 13.37 2.89 -6.03
N ALA A 67 13.72 4.13 -6.36
CA ALA A 67 12.78 5.13 -6.85
C ALA A 67 12.12 4.71 -8.17
N VAL A 68 12.89 4.15 -9.10
CA VAL A 68 12.33 3.61 -10.36
C VAL A 68 11.37 2.45 -10.07
N SER A 69 11.66 1.58 -9.11
CA SER A 69 10.76 0.47 -8.74
C SER A 69 9.42 0.99 -8.18
N VAL A 70 9.47 2.01 -7.32
CA VAL A 70 8.27 2.70 -6.81
C VAL A 70 7.45 3.29 -7.96
N LEU A 71 8.08 4.08 -8.84
CA LEU A 71 7.39 4.74 -9.96
C LEU A 71 6.80 3.73 -10.94
N ALA A 72 7.54 2.67 -11.26
CA ALA A 72 7.06 1.61 -12.13
C ALA A 72 5.86 0.88 -11.50
N PHE A 73 5.92 0.59 -10.19
CA PHE A 73 4.80 -0.03 -9.47
C PHE A 73 3.56 0.85 -9.49
N SER A 74 3.70 2.15 -9.20
CA SER A 74 2.58 3.11 -9.26
C SER A 74 2.01 3.24 -10.67
N ALA A 75 2.84 3.28 -11.71
CA ALA A 75 2.38 3.34 -13.10
C ALA A 75 1.59 2.10 -13.52
N VAL A 76 2.05 0.90 -13.12
CA VAL A 76 1.34 -0.36 -13.36
C VAL A 76 0.02 -0.38 -12.57
N GLY A 77 0.03 0.03 -11.30
CA GLY A 77 -1.17 0.15 -10.48
C GLY A 77 -2.21 1.09 -11.09
N PHE A 78 -1.76 2.22 -11.62
CA PHE A 78 -2.61 3.17 -12.35
C PHE A 78 -3.22 2.54 -13.59
N ALA A 79 -2.41 1.93 -14.47
CA ALA A 79 -2.91 1.30 -15.69
C ALA A 79 -3.92 0.18 -15.39
N PHE A 80 -3.64 -0.63 -14.35
CA PHE A 80 -4.51 -1.70 -13.90
C PHE A 80 -5.85 -1.17 -13.40
N LEU A 81 -5.85 -0.20 -12.48
CA LEU A 81 -7.10 0.36 -11.95
C LEU A 81 -7.87 1.13 -13.03
N TYR A 82 -7.18 1.92 -13.86
CA TYR A 82 -7.80 2.62 -14.98
C TYR A 82 -8.51 1.64 -15.93
N GLY A 83 -7.85 0.52 -16.26
CA GLY A 83 -8.42 -0.55 -17.07
C GLY A 83 -9.68 -1.14 -16.44
N ILE A 84 -9.64 -1.47 -15.15
CA ILE A 84 -10.81 -1.99 -14.40
C ILE A 84 -11.98 -1.01 -14.49
N LEU A 85 -11.75 0.27 -14.21
CA LEU A 85 -12.83 1.28 -14.17
C LEU A 85 -13.43 1.54 -15.56
N ARG A 86 -12.60 1.55 -16.61
CA ARG A 86 -13.05 1.73 -18.00
C ARG A 86 -13.81 0.52 -18.52
N LEU A 87 -13.42 -0.68 -18.10
CA LEU A 87 -13.99 -1.94 -18.56
C LEU A 87 -15.00 -2.54 -17.56
N GLN A 88 -15.40 -1.83 -16.50
CA GLN A 88 -16.19 -2.44 -15.42
C GLN A 88 -17.52 -3.05 -15.90
N GLY A 89 -18.09 -2.52 -16.98
CA GLY A 89 -19.31 -3.05 -17.57
C GLY A 89 -19.16 -4.47 -18.14
N LEU A 90 -17.93 -4.91 -18.42
CA LEU A 90 -17.58 -6.24 -18.93
C LEU A 90 -17.07 -7.19 -17.82
N LEU A 91 -16.81 -6.65 -16.63
CA LEU A 91 -16.21 -7.40 -15.52
C LEU A 91 -17.30 -8.09 -14.69
N PRO A 92 -16.98 -9.22 -14.01
CA PRO A 92 -17.93 -9.92 -13.15
C PRO A 92 -18.35 -9.06 -11.94
N PHE A 93 -19.30 -9.55 -11.13
CA PHE A 93 -19.79 -8.88 -9.91
C PHE A 93 -20.26 -7.43 -10.14
N ASN A 94 -21.12 -7.27 -11.15
CA ASN A 94 -21.80 -6.02 -11.46
C ASN A 94 -23.33 -6.22 -11.53
N PRO A 95 -24.00 -6.56 -10.41
CA PRO A 95 -25.43 -6.88 -10.42
C PRO A 95 -26.31 -5.67 -10.80
N GLN A 96 -25.84 -4.45 -10.58
CA GLN A 96 -26.51 -3.21 -10.97
C GLN A 96 -26.32 -2.86 -12.46
N GLY A 97 -25.44 -3.56 -13.18
CA GLY A 97 -25.22 -3.32 -14.61
C GLY A 97 -24.55 -1.98 -14.91
N PHE A 98 -23.71 -1.46 -14.01
CA PHE A 98 -23.02 -0.19 -14.22
C PHE A 98 -22.11 -0.24 -15.45
N ALA A 99 -22.21 0.78 -16.31
CA ALA A 99 -21.31 0.94 -17.45
C ALA A 99 -19.89 1.32 -16.99
N GLY A 100 -18.91 1.22 -17.91
CA GLY A 100 -17.56 1.73 -17.67
C GLY A 100 -17.56 3.24 -17.41
N LEU A 101 -16.74 3.70 -16.47
CA LEU A 101 -16.60 5.12 -16.12
C LEU A 101 -16.10 5.93 -17.31
N SER A 102 -16.47 7.20 -17.42
CA SER A 102 -15.91 8.10 -18.44
C SER A 102 -14.36 8.16 -18.36
N PRO A 103 -13.65 8.46 -19.46
CA PRO A 103 -12.19 8.49 -19.46
C PRO A 103 -11.58 9.42 -18.40
N HIS A 104 -12.17 10.61 -18.20
CA HIS A 104 -11.69 11.58 -17.22
C HIS A 104 -11.96 11.13 -15.78
N LEU A 105 -13.12 10.53 -15.51
CA LEU A 105 -13.46 10.05 -14.17
C LEU A 105 -12.61 8.83 -13.81
N ALA A 106 -12.48 7.87 -14.71
CA ALA A 106 -11.60 6.72 -14.51
C ALA A 106 -10.14 7.15 -14.28
N PHE A 107 -9.65 8.15 -15.01
CA PHE A 107 -8.31 8.71 -14.82
C PHE A 107 -8.15 9.34 -13.44
N ASN A 108 -9.06 10.25 -13.07
CA ASN A 108 -9.01 10.94 -11.79
C ASN A 108 -9.08 9.96 -10.61
N THR A 109 -10.02 9.01 -10.66
CA THR A 109 -10.15 7.96 -9.63
C THR A 109 -8.91 7.07 -9.57
N ALA A 110 -8.36 6.64 -10.72
CA ALA A 110 -7.18 5.80 -10.72
C ALA A 110 -5.96 6.51 -10.13
N VAL A 111 -5.69 7.76 -10.52
CA VAL A 111 -4.61 8.56 -9.93
C VAL A 111 -4.84 8.73 -8.43
N SER A 112 -6.03 9.16 -8.04
CA SER A 112 -6.43 9.42 -6.65
C SER A 112 -6.14 8.25 -5.70
N PHE A 113 -6.45 7.01 -6.11
CA PHE A 113 -6.22 5.82 -5.30
C PHE A 113 -4.75 5.36 -5.34
N VAL A 114 -4.07 5.46 -6.48
CA VAL A 114 -2.63 5.14 -6.58
C VAL A 114 -1.78 6.12 -5.77
N THR A 115 -2.20 7.38 -5.65
CA THR A 115 -1.55 8.40 -4.82
C THR A 115 -2.01 8.39 -3.36
N ASN A 116 -2.75 7.34 -2.93
CA ASN A 116 -3.27 7.18 -1.57
C ASN A 116 -4.09 8.41 -1.08
N THR A 117 -4.72 9.12 -2.00
CA THR A 117 -5.51 10.34 -1.71
C THR A 117 -6.98 10.00 -1.51
N ASN A 118 -7.49 9.05 -2.31
CA ASN A 118 -8.85 8.56 -2.25
C ASN A 118 -9.91 9.67 -2.39
N TRP A 119 -9.58 10.73 -3.13
CA TRP A 119 -10.54 11.69 -3.66
C TRP A 119 -11.62 10.99 -4.49
N GLN A 120 -12.88 11.33 -4.22
CA GLN A 120 -14.05 10.79 -4.88
C GLN A 120 -14.95 11.92 -5.36
N SER A 121 -15.00 12.13 -6.68
CA SER A 121 -15.93 13.06 -7.35
C SER A 121 -17.17 12.35 -7.91
N TYR A 122 -17.51 11.19 -7.35
CA TYR A 122 -18.60 10.32 -7.78
C TYR A 122 -19.27 9.69 -6.55
N ALA A 123 -20.52 9.24 -6.70
CA ALA A 123 -21.21 8.45 -5.68
C ALA A 123 -20.89 6.96 -5.89
N PRO A 124 -20.13 6.30 -5.00
CA PRO A 124 -19.67 4.92 -5.21
C PRO A 124 -20.81 3.93 -5.44
N GLU A 125 -21.91 4.08 -4.69
CA GLU A 125 -23.07 3.18 -4.70
C GLU A 125 -23.84 3.22 -6.01
N ALA A 126 -23.69 4.30 -6.78
CA ALA A 126 -24.37 4.52 -8.06
C ALA A 126 -23.44 4.44 -9.28
N THR A 127 -22.12 4.36 -9.06
CA THR A 127 -21.12 4.54 -10.13
C THR A 127 -20.15 3.37 -10.27
N VAL A 128 -19.84 2.66 -9.18
CA VAL A 128 -18.73 1.69 -9.15
C VAL A 128 -19.24 0.30 -8.78
N SER A 129 -18.96 -0.69 -9.64
CA SER A 129 -19.37 -2.08 -9.42
C SER A 129 -18.65 -2.72 -8.23
N THR A 130 -19.23 -3.79 -7.68
CA THR A 130 -18.63 -4.53 -6.56
C THR A 130 -17.23 -5.05 -6.92
N PHE A 131 -17.01 -5.50 -8.17
CA PHE A 131 -15.69 -5.90 -8.62
C PHE A 131 -14.69 -4.75 -8.61
N SER A 132 -15.06 -3.58 -9.15
CA SER A 132 -14.19 -2.41 -9.17
C SER A 132 -13.82 -1.95 -7.76
N GLN A 133 -14.76 -2.00 -6.81
CA GLN A 133 -14.48 -1.70 -5.40
C GLN A 133 -13.52 -2.73 -4.79
N MET A 134 -13.79 -4.02 -4.97
CA MET A 134 -13.02 -5.10 -4.34
C MET A 134 -11.63 -5.28 -4.96
N ALA A 135 -11.56 -5.47 -6.28
CA ALA A 135 -10.32 -5.84 -6.98
C ALA A 135 -9.54 -4.61 -7.50
N GLY A 136 -10.18 -3.44 -7.55
CA GLY A 136 -9.54 -2.19 -7.96
C GLY A 136 -9.21 -1.29 -6.77
N LEU A 137 -10.23 -0.64 -6.22
CA LEU A 137 -10.07 0.41 -5.21
C LEU A 137 -9.45 -0.12 -3.91
N THR A 138 -9.96 -1.24 -3.39
CA THR A 138 -9.43 -1.84 -2.16
C THR A 138 -7.99 -2.31 -2.34
N VAL A 139 -7.65 -2.93 -3.47
CA VAL A 139 -6.25 -3.31 -3.75
C VAL A 139 -5.34 -2.08 -3.72
N GLN A 140 -5.75 -0.96 -4.32
CA GLN A 140 -4.97 0.28 -4.26
C GLN A 140 -4.86 0.86 -2.85
N ASN A 141 -5.88 0.76 -2.00
CA ASN A 141 -5.79 1.19 -0.61
C ASN A 141 -4.67 0.49 0.16
N PHE A 142 -4.45 -0.81 -0.08
CA PHE A 142 -3.35 -1.54 0.57
C PHE A 142 -2.00 -1.20 -0.05
N VAL A 143 -1.90 -1.31 -1.38
CA VAL A 143 -0.58 -1.24 -2.03
C VAL A 143 -0.03 0.18 -2.14
N SER A 144 -0.88 1.21 -2.20
CA SER A 144 -0.44 2.62 -2.16
C SER A 144 0.08 3.01 -0.78
N ALA A 145 -0.59 2.57 0.30
CA ALA A 145 -0.13 2.73 1.67
C ALA A 145 1.19 1.97 1.90
N ALA A 146 1.28 0.73 1.41
CA ALA A 146 2.50 -0.07 1.50
C ALA A 146 3.68 0.55 0.75
N ALA A 147 3.44 1.15 -0.43
CA ALA A 147 4.47 1.88 -1.16
C ALA A 147 4.98 3.08 -0.36
N GLY A 148 4.08 3.87 0.25
CA GLY A 148 4.45 5.00 1.12
C GLY A 148 5.30 4.57 2.33
N LEU A 149 4.89 3.49 3.01
CA LEU A 149 5.64 2.91 4.14
C LEU A 149 7.00 2.35 3.71
N SER A 150 7.09 1.75 2.52
CA SER A 150 8.35 1.25 1.95
C SER A 150 9.34 2.40 1.71
N ILE A 151 8.86 3.54 1.18
CA ILE A 151 9.67 4.76 1.04
C ILE A 151 10.14 5.27 2.40
N ALA A 152 9.26 5.32 3.40
CA ALA A 152 9.62 5.74 4.76
C ALA A 152 10.73 4.83 5.34
N ALA A 153 10.64 3.52 5.12
CA ALA A 153 11.67 2.56 5.53
C ALA A 153 13.00 2.76 4.78
N ALA A 154 12.95 3.04 3.48
CA ALA A 154 14.15 3.36 2.69
C ALA A 154 14.83 4.63 3.20
N VAL A 155 14.07 5.68 3.54
CA VAL A 155 14.59 6.91 4.12
C VAL A 155 15.19 6.66 5.51
N ALA A 156 14.49 5.92 6.38
CA ALA A 156 15.02 5.56 7.69
C ALA A 156 16.34 4.77 7.60
N ARG A 157 16.42 3.81 6.66
CA ARG A 157 17.67 3.09 6.38
C ARG A 157 18.76 4.00 5.85
N ALA A 158 18.44 4.96 4.98
CA ALA A 158 19.42 5.92 4.46
C ALA A 158 20.06 6.77 5.57
N PHE A 159 19.31 7.11 6.62
CA PHE A 159 19.85 7.84 7.77
C PHE A 159 20.67 6.96 8.72
N ALA A 160 20.36 5.67 8.81
CA ALA A 160 21.06 4.74 9.69
C ALA A 160 22.29 4.07 9.05
N ALA A 161 22.34 4.04 7.71
CA ALA A 161 23.36 3.37 6.91
C ALA A 161 24.69 4.15 6.87
N ASP A 162 25.80 3.41 6.80
CA ASP A 162 27.12 3.96 6.48
C ASP A 162 27.29 4.15 4.96
N ARG A 163 28.31 4.94 4.55
CA ARG A 163 28.58 5.20 3.13
C ARG A 163 28.76 3.89 2.36
N ALA A 164 27.95 3.73 1.30
CA ALA A 164 27.90 2.60 0.36
C ALA A 164 26.95 1.43 0.69
N GLU A 165 26.20 1.48 1.80
CA GLU A 165 25.10 0.53 2.01
C GLU A 165 23.87 0.93 1.18
N GLY A 166 23.24 -0.05 0.52
CA GLY A 166 22.04 0.17 -0.29
C GLY A 166 20.77 0.34 0.56
N LEU A 167 19.68 0.82 -0.05
CA LEU A 167 18.44 1.17 0.65
C LEU A 167 17.51 -0.03 0.92
N GLY A 168 17.99 -1.27 0.76
CA GLY A 168 17.15 -2.46 0.79
C GLY A 168 16.50 -2.71 -0.57
N ASN A 169 15.32 -3.35 -0.60
CA ASN A 169 14.67 -3.74 -1.85
C ASN A 169 13.18 -3.40 -1.79
N PHE A 170 12.74 -2.53 -2.70
CA PHE A 170 11.35 -2.05 -2.74
C PHE A 170 10.33 -3.18 -2.77
N TRP A 171 10.56 -4.21 -3.59
CA TRP A 171 9.62 -5.32 -3.72
C TRP A 171 9.54 -6.17 -2.46
N VAL A 172 10.66 -6.33 -1.75
CA VAL A 172 10.68 -7.03 -0.46
C VAL A 172 9.96 -6.22 0.60
N ASP A 173 10.20 -4.92 0.67
CA ASP A 173 9.52 -4.04 1.63
C ASP A 173 8.02 -3.98 1.36
N LEU A 174 7.61 -3.84 0.09
CA LEU A 174 6.21 -3.81 -0.33
C LEU A 174 5.49 -5.09 0.08
N VAL A 175 6.03 -6.27 -0.27
CA VAL A 175 5.42 -7.56 0.06
C VAL A 175 5.37 -7.77 1.58
N ARG A 176 6.41 -7.37 2.31
CA ARG A 176 6.41 -7.45 3.77
C ARG A 176 5.32 -6.58 4.37
N ILE A 177 5.19 -5.33 3.94
CA ILE A 177 4.16 -4.44 4.48
C ILE A 177 2.77 -4.96 4.15
N VAL A 178 2.50 -5.36 2.91
CA VAL A 178 1.18 -5.89 2.53
C VAL A 178 0.79 -7.17 3.29
N LEU A 179 1.75 -8.02 3.66
CA LEU A 179 1.46 -9.29 4.34
C LEU A 179 1.43 -9.18 5.87
N TYR A 180 2.31 -8.35 6.46
CA TYR A 180 2.53 -8.30 7.90
C TYR A 180 1.86 -7.11 8.59
N LEU A 181 1.37 -6.11 7.84
CA LEU A 181 0.68 -4.93 8.35
C LEU A 181 -0.68 -4.76 7.65
#